data_AF-A0A936BDZ3-F1
#
_entry.id   AF-A0A936BDZ3-F1
#
_cell.length_a   1.000
_cell.length_b   1.000
_cell.length_c   1.000
_cell.angle_alpha   90.00
_cell.angle_beta   90.00
_cell.angle_gamma   90.00
#
_symmetry.space_group_name_H-M   'P 1'
#
loop_
_entity.id
_entity.type
_entity.pdbx_description
1 polymer ?
#
loop_
_entity_poly.entity_id
_entity_poly.type
_entity_poly.pdbx_seq_one_letter_code
_entity_poly.pdbx_strand_id
1 'polypeptide(L)'
;MKIVNAGAAPDFLIGGSAEFADKVEIHEMFMEGDVMKMRPVEGGIEVPAGGEVELKPGGYHVMFIGMKKQLVVDTYEKVRLVFKNAGEVEVEFAVEEMKAGGMDHTAHGQQN
;
A
#
# COMPACT_ATOMS: atom_id res chain seq x y z
N MET A 1 -8.04 1.97 4.00
CA MET A 1 -7.94 3.39 3.57
C MET A 1 -8.70 3.57 2.28
N LYS A 2 -9.41 4.69 2.10
CA LYS A 2 -10.14 5.01 0.87
C LYS A 2 -9.57 6.29 0.25
N ILE A 3 -9.29 6.26 -1.04
CA ILE A 3 -8.80 7.40 -1.82
C ILE A 3 -9.92 7.81 -2.77
N VAL A 4 -10.28 9.09 -2.75
CA VAL A 4 -11.34 9.65 -3.59
C VAL A 4 -10.73 10.69 -4.52
N ASN A 5 -10.96 10.53 -5.83
CA ASN A 5 -10.59 11.51 -6.82
C ASN A 5 -11.80 12.40 -7.14
N ALA A 6 -11.81 13.61 -6.59
CA ALA A 6 -12.84 14.61 -6.86
C ALA A 6 -12.62 15.39 -8.18
N GLY A 7 -11.57 15.06 -8.94
CA GLY A 7 -11.24 15.69 -10.21
C GLY A 7 -12.07 15.17 -11.39
N ALA A 8 -12.00 15.90 -12.50
CA ALA A 8 -12.70 15.58 -13.74
C ALA A 8 -11.92 14.63 -14.68
N ALA A 9 -10.70 14.24 -14.31
CA ALA A 9 -9.86 13.31 -15.05
C ALA A 9 -9.37 12.19 -14.11
N PRO A 10 -9.14 10.97 -14.63
CA PRO A 10 -8.57 9.89 -13.84
C PRO A 10 -7.17 10.26 -13.36
N ASP A 11 -6.79 9.78 -12.18
CA ASP A 11 -5.44 9.88 -11.64
C ASP A 11 -4.89 8.50 -11.37
N PHE A 12 -3.59 8.39 -11.12
CA PHE A 12 -2.92 7.14 -10.85
C PHE A 12 -2.07 7.30 -9.60
N LEU A 13 -2.36 6.50 -8.57
CA LEU A 13 -1.48 6.37 -7.42
C LEU A 13 -0.28 5.51 -7.84
N ILE A 14 0.88 6.12 -8.06
CA ILE A 14 2.06 5.47 -8.65
C ILE A 14 3.11 5.06 -7.62
N GLY A 15 2.98 5.48 -6.37
CA GLY A 15 3.87 5.07 -5.30
C GLY A 15 3.79 6.00 -4.11
N GLY A 16 4.88 6.06 -3.35
CA GLY A 16 4.99 6.97 -2.22
C GLY A 16 6.43 7.18 -1.74
N SER A 17 6.56 7.96 -0.66
CA SER A 17 7.76 8.04 0.14
C SER A 17 7.40 8.13 1.63
N ALA A 18 8.28 7.60 2.46
CA ALA A 18 8.16 7.63 3.90
C ALA A 18 9.55 7.78 4.52
N GLU A 19 9.70 8.62 5.53
CA GLU A 19 11.01 8.83 6.18
C GLU A 19 11.51 7.58 6.90
N PHE A 20 10.58 6.71 7.31
CA PHE A 20 10.87 5.48 8.05
C PHE A 20 11.16 4.27 7.17
N ALA A 21 11.14 4.40 5.84
CA ALA A 21 11.40 3.32 4.90
C ALA A 21 12.34 3.77 3.76
N ASP A 22 12.98 2.82 3.09
CA ASP A 22 13.77 3.08 1.88
C ASP A 22 12.90 3.21 0.64
N LYS A 23 11.86 2.39 0.54
CA LYS A 23 10.92 2.38 -0.59
C LYS A 23 9.49 2.20 -0.12
N VAL A 24 8.58 2.78 -0.88
CA VAL A 24 7.13 2.60 -0.74
C VAL A 24 6.61 2.09 -2.08
N GLU A 25 6.13 0.86 -2.07
CA GLU A 25 5.61 0.18 -3.25
C GLU A 25 4.11 -0.09 -3.12
N ILE A 26 3.45 -0.28 -4.25
CA ILE A 26 2.03 -0.59 -4.31
C ILE A 26 1.89 -2.02 -4.80
N HIS A 27 1.20 -2.83 -4.01
CA HIS A 27 1.04 -4.25 -4.27
C HIS A 27 -0.45 -4.58 -4.30
N GLU A 28 -0.79 -5.57 -5.11
CA GLU A 28 -2.13 -6.13 -5.14
C GLU A 28 -2.09 -7.60 -4.74
N MET A 29 -3.16 -8.02 -4.09
CA MET A 29 -3.43 -9.43 -3.89
C MET A 29 -4.38 -9.93 -4.95
N PHE A 30 -4.03 -11.06 -5.55
CA PHE A 30 -4.83 -11.72 -6.56
C PHE A 30 -4.87 -13.22 -6.27
N MET A 31 -5.96 -13.87 -6.67
CA MET A 31 -6.05 -15.32 -6.65
C MET A 31 -5.47 -15.88 -7.94
N GLU A 32 -4.54 -16.83 -7.81
CA GLU A 32 -4.09 -17.66 -8.91
C GLU A 32 -4.45 -19.11 -8.59
N GLY A 33 -5.56 -19.59 -9.17
CA GLY A 33 -6.22 -20.81 -8.73
C GLY A 33 -6.74 -20.65 -7.30
N ASP A 34 -6.37 -21.59 -6.42
CA ASP A 34 -6.74 -21.59 -5.01
C ASP A 34 -5.71 -20.89 -4.09
N VAL A 35 -4.68 -20.25 -4.68
CA VAL A 35 -3.58 -19.61 -3.93
C VAL A 35 -3.71 -18.10 -4.02
N MET A 36 -3.72 -17.43 -2.86
CA MET A 36 -3.59 -15.98 -2.79
C MET A 36 -2.13 -15.58 -3.01
N LYS A 37 -1.88 -14.74 -4.01
CA LYS A 37 -0.55 -14.23 -4.36
C LYS A 37 -0.53 -12.71 -4.25
N MET A 38 0.65 -12.17 -3.97
CA MET A 38 0.94 -10.73 -4.01
C MET A 38 1.80 -10.42 -5.22
N ARG A 39 1.51 -9.32 -5.91
CA ARG A 39 2.42 -8.78 -6.93
C ARG A 39 2.48 -7.26 -6.87
N PRO A 40 3.62 -6.65 -7.22
CA PRO A 40 3.72 -5.21 -7.40
C PRO A 40 2.83 -4.76 -8.56
N VAL A 41 2.21 -3.58 -8.42
CA VAL A 41 1.39 -2.96 -9.44
C VAL A 41 2.25 -1.96 -10.21
N GLU A 42 2.84 -2.41 -11.32
CA GLU A 42 3.63 -1.54 -12.19
C GLU A 42 2.73 -0.48 -12.86
N GLY A 43 3.16 0.78 -12.82
CA GLY A 43 2.39 1.90 -13.37
C GLY A 43 1.33 2.48 -12.43
N GLY A 44 1.13 1.89 -11.25
CA GLY A 44 0.24 2.39 -10.21
C GLY A 44 -1.22 1.96 -10.34
N ILE A 45 -2.05 2.41 -9.40
CA ILE A 45 -3.48 2.11 -9.37
C ILE A 45 -4.27 3.29 -9.91
N GLU A 46 -5.16 3.03 -10.87
CA GLU A 46 -6.10 4.03 -11.37
C GLU A 46 -7.12 4.44 -10.31
N VAL A 47 -7.32 5.75 -10.16
CA VAL A 47 -8.40 6.37 -9.38
C VAL A 47 -9.29 7.14 -10.38
N PRO A 48 -10.43 6.58 -10.79
CA PRO A 48 -11.28 7.16 -11.82
C PRO A 48 -11.73 8.59 -11.48
N ALA A 49 -12.00 9.41 -12.50
CA ALA A 49 -12.57 10.75 -12.31
C ALA A 49 -13.90 10.69 -11.54
N GLY A 50 -14.03 11.48 -10.48
CA GLY A 50 -15.20 11.43 -9.58
C GLY A 50 -15.38 10.09 -8.85
N GLY A 51 -14.37 9.22 -8.90
CA GLY A 51 -14.41 7.86 -8.38
C GLY A 51 -13.51 7.66 -7.16
N GLU A 52 -13.34 6.40 -6.79
CA GLU A 52 -12.61 6.02 -5.60
C GLU A 52 -11.88 4.69 -5.78
N VAL A 53 -10.83 4.52 -4.98
CA VAL A 53 -10.17 3.23 -4.79
C VAL A 53 -9.99 2.95 -3.30
N GLU A 54 -10.14 1.70 -2.92
CA GLU A 54 -9.97 1.26 -1.54
C GLU A 54 -8.71 0.42 -1.39
N LEU A 55 -7.80 0.86 -0.51
CA LEU A 55 -6.66 0.07 -0.08
C LEU A 55 -7.05 -0.70 1.18
N LYS A 56 -7.03 -2.03 1.11
CA LYS A 56 -7.46 -2.91 2.18
C LYS A 56 -6.72 -4.25 2.18
N PRO A 57 -6.64 -4.92 3.33
CA PRO A 57 -6.30 -6.34 3.37
C PRO A 57 -7.26 -7.10 2.44
N GLY A 58 -6.75 -8.01 1.65
CA GLY A 58 -7.52 -8.70 0.59
C GLY A 58 -7.32 -8.14 -0.82
N GLY A 59 -6.83 -6.91 -0.98
CA GLY A 59 -6.73 -6.23 -2.28
C GLY A 59 -5.47 -5.40 -2.42
N TYR A 60 -5.62 -4.14 -2.86
CA TYR A 60 -4.52 -3.20 -2.97
C TYR A 60 -4.01 -2.75 -1.60
N HIS A 61 -2.70 -2.69 -1.44
CA HIS A 61 -2.05 -2.21 -0.23
C HIS A 61 -0.71 -1.55 -0.53
N VAL A 62 -0.27 -0.69 0.40
CA VAL A 62 1.03 -0.03 0.35
C VAL A 62 2.03 -0.86 1.15
N MET A 63 3.15 -1.22 0.54
CA MET A 63 4.23 -1.97 1.16
C MET A 63 5.43 -1.04 1.41
N PHE A 64 5.93 -1.03 2.64
CA PHE A 64 7.12 -0.30 3.04
C PHE A 64 8.32 -1.27 3.08
N ILE A 65 9.38 -0.96 2.33
CA ILE A 65 10.56 -1.81 2.20
C ILE A 65 11.78 -1.07 2.76
N GLY A 66 12.67 -1.80 3.43
CA GLY A 66 13.87 -1.23 4.03
C GLY A 66 13.52 -0.32 5.21
N MET A 67 12.85 -0.88 6.21
CA MET A 67 12.46 -0.14 7.41
C MET A 67 13.71 0.42 8.11
N LYS A 68 13.79 1.75 8.26
CA LYS A 68 14.90 2.48 8.89
C LYS A 68 14.74 2.62 10.39
N LYS A 69 13.50 2.54 10.87
CA LYS A 69 13.14 2.58 12.28
C LYS A 69 12.00 1.60 12.54
N GLN A 70 11.92 1.13 13.78
CA GLN A 70 10.76 0.37 14.22
C GLN A 70 9.59 1.33 14.44
N LEU A 71 8.41 0.95 13.94
CA LEU A 71 7.19 1.71 14.18
C LEU A 71 6.64 1.38 15.57
N VAL A 72 6.07 2.38 16.24
CA VAL A 72 5.50 2.25 17.58
C VAL A 72 3.99 2.19 17.43
N VAL A 73 3.36 1.18 18.04
CA VAL A 73 1.90 1.00 18.02
C VAL A 73 1.21 2.20 18.65
N ASP A 74 -0.01 2.51 18.18
CA ASP A 74 -0.85 3.63 18.63
C ASP A 74 -0.24 5.01 18.35
N THR A 75 0.73 5.09 17.43
CA THR A 75 1.25 6.36 16.90
C THR A 75 0.78 6.61 15.47
N TYR A 76 1.10 7.79 14.94
CA TYR A 76 0.85 8.17 13.56
C TYR A 76 2.16 8.44 12.85
N GLU A 77 2.27 7.95 11.62
CA GLU A 77 3.43 8.14 10.76
C GLU A 77 3.02 8.79 9.45
N LYS A 78 3.79 9.79 9.03
CA LYS A 78 3.53 10.53 7.81
C LYS A 78 4.07 9.78 6.60
N VAL A 79 3.22 9.67 5.58
CA VAL A 79 3.55 9.05 4.31
C VAL A 79 3.10 9.97 3.20
N ARG A 80 3.97 10.20 2.23
CA ARG A 80 3.62 10.93 1.01
C ARG A 80 3.22 9.94 -0.06
N LEU A 81 1.98 10.00 -0.50
CA LEU A 81 1.49 9.26 -1.66
C LEU A 81 1.74 10.09 -2.91
N VAL A 82 2.28 9.47 -3.96
CA VAL A 82 2.59 10.13 -5.22
C VAL A 82 1.54 9.73 -6.25
N PHE A 83 0.83 10.74 -6.74
CA PHE A 83 -0.12 10.63 -7.83
C PHE A 83 0.47 11.19 -9.12
N LYS A 84 0.11 10.59 -10.25
CA LYS A 84 0.62 10.99 -11.57
C LYS A 84 0.22 12.41 -11.95
N ASN A 85 -1.01 12.82 -11.65
CA ASN A 85 -1.54 14.13 -12.01
C ASN A 85 -1.60 15.10 -10.82
N ALA A 86 -2.09 14.65 -9.66
CA ALA A 86 -2.18 15.48 -8.46
C ALA A 86 -0.83 15.73 -7.77
N GLY A 87 0.21 14.96 -8.07
CA GLY A 87 1.52 15.07 -7.43
C GLY A 87 1.53 14.43 -6.04
N GLU A 88 2.30 14.99 -5.12
CA GLU A 88 2.48 14.42 -3.77
C GLU A 88 1.38 14.85 -2.81
N VAL A 89 0.78 13.88 -2.12
CA VAL A 89 -0.22 14.08 -1.08
C VAL A 89 0.27 13.44 0.21
N GLU A 90 0.47 14.25 1.24
CA GLU A 90 0.83 13.75 2.58
C GLU A 90 -0.41 13.22 3.30
N VAL A 91 -0.31 12.02 3.83
CA VAL A 91 -1.33 11.35 4.63
C VAL A 91 -0.71 10.80 5.91
N GLU A 92 -1.47 10.79 6.99
CA GLU A 92 -1.06 10.20 8.26
C GLU A 92 -1.64 8.79 8.39
N PHE A 93 -0.78 7.81 8.58
CA PHE A 93 -1.17 6.43 8.84
C PHE A 93 -1.08 6.13 10.33
N ALA A 94 -2.15 5.58 10.90
CA ALA A 94 -2.10 5.00 12.23
C ALA A 94 -1.26 3.72 12.20
N VAL A 95 -0.32 3.60 13.14
CA VAL A 95 0.46 2.39 13.34
C VAL A 95 -0.33 1.48 14.28
N GLU A 96 -0.94 0.46 13.69
CA GLU A 96 -1.68 -0.54 14.44
C GLU A 96 -0.88 -1.85 14.51
N GLU A 97 -1.09 -2.62 15.57
CA GLU A 97 -0.64 -4.01 15.56
C GLU A 97 -1.32 -4.74 14.41
N MET A 98 -0.53 -5.48 13.62
CA MET A 98 -1.10 -6.50 12.75
C MET A 98 -1.74 -7.56 13.63
N LYS A 99 -3.03 -7.40 13.95
CA LYS A 99 -3.83 -8.50 14.48
C LYS A 99 -3.79 -9.58 13.41
N ALA A 100 -3.13 -10.70 13.72
CA ALA A 100 -3.02 -11.86 12.85
C ALA A 100 -4.42 -12.35 12.47
N GLY A 101 -4.91 -11.84 11.35
CA GLY A 101 -6.22 -12.12 10.79
C GLY A 101 -6.09 -12.25 9.29
N GLY A 102 -5.33 -13.27 8.85
CA GLY A 102 -5.41 -13.79 7.49
C GLY A 102 -4.28 -13.49 6.50
N MET A 103 -3.08 -13.10 6.93
CA MET A 103 -1.89 -13.12 6.06
C MET A 103 -0.77 -13.91 6.74
N ASP A 104 -0.71 -15.20 6.42
CA ASP A 104 0.44 -16.04 6.71
C ASP A 104 1.61 -15.57 5.83
N HIS A 105 2.47 -14.71 6.39
CA HIS A 105 3.81 -14.47 5.88
C HIS A 105 4.78 -15.34 6.66
N THR A 106 4.63 -16.68 6.58
CA THR A 106 5.77 -17.55 6.90
C THR A 106 6.78 -17.47 5.75
N ALA A 107 7.84 -16.69 5.99
CA ALA A 107 9.04 -16.66 5.17
C ALA A 107 9.80 -18.00 5.24
N HIS A 108 10.26 -18.44 4.08
CA HIS A 108 11.50 -19.16 3.78
C HIS A 108 11.99 -20.34 4.67
N GLY A 109 12.00 -21.53 4.04
CA GLY A 109 13.22 -22.34 3.90
C GLY A 109 13.44 -23.46 4.93
N GLN A 110 13.22 -24.71 4.52
CA GLN A 110 13.93 -25.85 5.09
C GLN A 110 14.41 -26.76 3.95
N GLN A 111 15.72 -26.92 3.88
CA GLN A 111 16.43 -27.90 3.05
C GLN A 111 16.08 -29.32 3.50
N ASN A 112 15.91 -30.25 2.56
CA ASN A 112 16.52 -31.59 2.63
C ASN A 112 16.59 -32.21 1.23
#